data_AF-A0A813J7F1-F1
#
_entry.id   AF-A0A813J7F1-F1
#
_cell.length_a   1.000
_cell.length_b   1.000
_cell.length_c   1.000
_cell.angle_alpha   90.00
_cell.angle_beta   90.00
_cell.angle_gamma   90.00
#
_symmetry.space_group_name_H-M   'P 1'
#
loop_
_entity.id
_entity.type
_entity.pdbx_description
1 polymer ?
#
loop_
_entity_poly.entity_id
_entity_poly.type
_entity_poly.pdbx_seq_one_letter_code
_entity_poly.pdbx_strand_id
1 'polypeptide(L)'
;DVLGMWALIFLWLTAGVWVGVTVHDLALISNNRKDFILDVTGVNRYCPLIPKVWSTLAGYRMISGLVASPKLSARLLGLVLAIPLAPVLIAWNFVALMFVMCPLILLVFMRHPIRMSRAWVFIASIVCFFYGLALTLQGLAYVCSQDLRPRYALTWQPEQLGNSTAGPSSVCTCGCDYDISFSVCMNLTVIGAMTTLKSCFLALRCLKGLRRSQWASLLTVEFPVPLTAYSVDWRRPDGKPIQFRTEEMPVQGEVAFDPFALMDEQPESAFTTVTLLPEPVHNFKDGVLVKPLRKLEAASIPMPEIYQLDSIKVTRAEYIGCCGFAWPTGGTHCVYDDEFLEALEANGPEIVPEMLTRSKSGISASLHTPLGATKLGNFADDESPSENEEIPRFGDPRDHS
;
A
#
# COMPACT_ATOMS: atom_id res chain seq x y z
N ASP A 1 24.75 4.66 -8.73
CA ASP A 1 23.67 5.43 -8.11
C ASP A 1 23.07 4.63 -6.96
N VAL A 2 23.42 5.00 -5.72
CA VAL A 2 22.99 4.27 -4.51
C VAL A 2 21.47 4.42 -4.34
N LEU A 3 20.93 5.62 -4.59
CA LEU A 3 19.50 5.90 -4.47
C LEU A 3 18.68 5.04 -5.45
N GLY A 4 19.13 4.95 -6.71
CA GLY A 4 18.48 4.11 -7.71
C GLY A 4 18.44 2.63 -7.31
N MET A 5 19.55 2.10 -6.77
CA MET A 5 19.59 0.71 -6.28
C MET A 5 18.63 0.49 -5.10
N TRP A 6 18.58 1.43 -4.16
CA TRP A 6 17.66 1.37 -3.02
C TRP A 6 16.19 1.42 -3.44
N ALA A 7 15.83 2.33 -4.35
CA ALA A 7 14.49 2.42 -4.90
C ALA A 7 14.09 1.13 -5.63
N LEU A 8 15.01 0.55 -6.41
CA LEU A 8 14.78 -0.72 -7.12
C LEU A 8 14.53 -1.88 -6.13
N ILE A 9 15.36 -2.00 -5.10
CA ILE A 9 15.19 -3.03 -4.06
C ILE A 9 13.84 -2.84 -3.35
N PHE A 10 13.50 -1.61 -2.97
CA PHE A 10 12.23 -1.29 -2.32
C PHE A 10 11.03 -1.67 -3.20
N LEU A 11 11.06 -1.33 -4.50
CA LEU A 11 10.00 -1.67 -5.44
C LEU A 11 9.86 -3.19 -5.60
N TRP A 12 10.97 -3.93 -5.73
CA TRP A 12 10.94 -5.39 -5.80
C TRP A 12 10.39 -6.03 -4.52
N LEU A 13 10.79 -5.54 -3.35
CA LEU A 13 10.26 -6.00 -2.07
C LEU A 13 8.75 -5.74 -1.98
N THR A 14 8.32 -4.51 -2.30
CA THR A 14 6.90 -4.12 -2.25
C THR A 14 6.06 -4.93 -3.24
N ALA A 15 6.55 -5.12 -4.47
CA ALA A 15 5.89 -5.96 -5.47
C ALA A 15 5.83 -7.43 -5.03
N GLY A 16 6.93 -7.96 -4.49
CA GLY A 16 6.99 -9.32 -3.97
C GLY A 16 6.02 -9.55 -2.81
N VAL A 17 5.89 -8.59 -1.89
CA VAL A 17 4.91 -8.65 -0.79
C VAL A 17 3.49 -8.51 -1.30
N TRP A 18 3.24 -7.65 -2.29
CA TRP A 18 1.92 -7.52 -2.89
C TRP A 18 1.47 -8.81 -3.58
N VAL A 19 2.32 -9.39 -4.45
CA VAL A 19 2.07 -10.72 -5.03
C VAL A 19 1.93 -11.77 -3.92
N GLY A 20 2.74 -11.67 -2.87
CA GLY A 20 2.62 -12.33 -1.57
C GLY A 20 1.19 -12.46 -1.06
N VAL A 21 0.66 -11.29 -0.74
CA VAL A 21 -0.67 -11.08 -0.17
C VAL A 21 -1.75 -11.58 -1.13
N THR A 22 -1.69 -11.20 -2.41
CA THR A 22 -2.72 -11.57 -3.40
C THR A 22 -2.76 -13.08 -3.61
N VAL A 23 -1.62 -13.75 -3.75
CA VAL A 23 -1.61 -15.22 -3.92
C VAL A 23 -2.10 -15.93 -2.66
N HIS A 24 -1.74 -15.43 -1.48
CA HIS A 24 -2.23 -15.97 -0.21
C HIS A 24 -3.77 -15.81 -0.09
N ASP A 25 -4.31 -14.66 -0.47
CA ASP A 25 -5.75 -14.41 -0.43
C ASP A 25 -6.52 -15.26 -1.46
N LEU A 26 -5.98 -15.41 -2.67
CA LEU A 26 -6.52 -16.36 -3.65
C LEU A 26 -6.46 -17.81 -3.16
N ALA A 27 -5.40 -18.18 -2.41
CA ALA A 27 -5.29 -19.51 -1.82
C ALA A 27 -6.31 -19.75 -0.70
N LEU A 28 -6.63 -18.72 0.10
CA LEU A 28 -7.69 -18.76 1.12
C LEU A 28 -9.08 -18.99 0.51
N ILE A 29 -9.35 -18.39 -0.66
CA ILE A 29 -10.64 -18.53 -1.35
C ILE A 29 -10.78 -19.90 -2.01
N SER A 30 -9.67 -20.55 -2.37
CA SER A 30 -9.68 -21.84 -3.07
C SER A 30 -10.09 -23.00 -2.14
N ASN A 31 -11.27 -23.59 -2.39
CA ASN A 31 -11.83 -24.69 -1.59
C ASN A 31 -10.91 -25.92 -1.47
N ASN A 32 -10.12 -26.23 -2.51
CA ASN A 32 -9.19 -27.37 -2.53
C ASN A 32 -7.84 -27.09 -1.85
N ARG A 33 -7.57 -25.84 -1.44
CA ARG A 33 -6.26 -25.40 -0.96
C ARG A 33 -6.27 -24.87 0.47
N LYS A 34 -7.45 -24.69 1.06
CA LYS A 34 -7.63 -24.16 2.42
C LYS A 34 -6.86 -24.96 3.49
N ASP A 35 -6.77 -26.28 3.34
CA ASP A 35 -6.10 -27.16 4.31
C ASP A 35 -4.57 -27.08 4.25
N PHE A 36 -4.02 -26.45 3.21
CA PHE A 36 -2.57 -26.29 3.02
C PHE A 36 -2.01 -24.98 3.56
N ILE A 37 -2.86 -24.13 4.14
CA ILE A 37 -2.44 -22.88 4.77
C ILE A 37 -1.80 -23.24 6.10
N LEU A 38 -0.47 -23.22 6.12
CA LEU A 38 0.31 -23.67 7.25
C LEU A 38 0.20 -22.66 8.40
N ASP A 39 0.03 -23.15 9.63
CA ASP A 39 0.36 -22.35 10.81
C ASP A 39 1.89 -22.19 10.93
N VAL A 40 2.35 -21.46 11.94
CA VAL A 40 3.79 -21.31 12.23
C VAL A 40 4.49 -22.67 12.41
N THR A 41 3.82 -23.62 13.06
CA THR A 41 4.31 -25.00 13.27
C THR A 41 4.49 -25.74 11.95
N GLY A 42 3.51 -25.62 11.04
CA GLY A 42 3.54 -26.17 9.69
C GLY A 42 4.73 -25.63 8.92
N VAL A 43 4.94 -24.30 8.92
CA VAL A 43 6.08 -23.73 8.20
C VAL A 43 7.41 -24.18 8.81
N ASN A 44 7.54 -24.24 10.13
CA ASN A 44 8.74 -24.76 10.78
C ASN A 44 9.03 -26.22 10.40
N ARG A 45 7.99 -27.03 10.16
CA ARG A 45 8.12 -28.41 9.71
C ARG A 45 8.57 -28.53 8.27
N TYR A 46 8.02 -27.72 7.36
CA TYR A 46 8.34 -27.78 5.93
C TYR A 46 9.59 -26.98 5.53
N CYS A 47 9.94 -25.95 6.30
CA CYS A 47 11.08 -25.06 6.06
C CYS A 47 11.95 -24.95 7.33
N PRO A 48 12.62 -26.03 7.77
CA PRO A 48 13.39 -26.04 9.02
C PRO A 48 14.62 -25.11 8.98
N LEU A 49 15.03 -24.67 7.78
CA LEU A 49 16.11 -23.71 7.59
C LEU A 49 15.79 -22.35 8.23
N ILE A 50 14.53 -21.88 8.16
CA ILE A 50 14.15 -20.55 8.65
C ILE A 50 14.37 -20.42 10.17
N PRO A 51 13.80 -21.29 11.03
CA PRO A 51 14.03 -21.21 12.47
C PRO A 51 15.48 -21.50 12.83
N LYS A 52 16.19 -22.36 12.06
CA LYS A 52 17.62 -22.62 12.29
C LYS A 52 18.44 -21.35 12.07
N VAL A 53 18.28 -20.69 10.93
CA VAL A 53 18.95 -19.42 10.59
C VAL A 53 18.62 -18.34 11.62
N TRP A 54 17.33 -18.17 11.95
CA TRP A 54 16.91 -17.20 12.97
C TRP A 54 17.55 -17.49 14.33
N SER A 55 17.55 -18.75 14.77
CA SER A 55 18.11 -19.12 16.07
C SER A 55 19.62 -18.93 16.16
N THR A 56 20.32 -19.01 15.02
CA THR A 56 21.76 -18.73 14.92
C THR A 56 22.02 -17.23 14.90
N LEU A 57 21.21 -16.45 14.19
CA LEU A 57 21.42 -15.02 14.01
C LEU A 57 20.91 -14.18 15.17
N ALA A 58 19.83 -14.57 15.86
CA ALA A 58 19.18 -13.70 16.84
C ALA A 58 20.07 -13.35 18.06
N GLY A 59 21.19 -14.05 18.25
CA GLY A 59 22.21 -13.74 19.27
C GLY A 59 21.76 -13.95 20.73
N TYR A 60 20.46 -14.11 20.97
CA TYR A 60 19.87 -14.18 22.32
C TYR A 60 20.31 -15.41 23.11
N ARG A 61 20.73 -16.50 22.44
CA ARG A 61 21.06 -17.78 23.08
C ARG A 61 22.14 -17.65 24.16
N MET A 62 23.14 -16.80 23.94
CA MET A 62 24.22 -16.60 24.90
C MET A 62 23.71 -15.89 26.17
N ILE A 63 22.88 -14.86 26.01
CA ILE A 63 22.32 -14.11 27.15
C ILE A 63 21.28 -14.95 27.89
N SER A 64 20.40 -15.66 27.17
CA SER A 64 19.39 -16.50 27.79
C SER A 64 20.02 -17.62 28.63
N GLY A 65 21.18 -18.15 28.21
CA GLY A 65 21.91 -19.15 28.99
C GLY A 65 22.43 -18.60 30.33
N LEU A 66 22.94 -17.36 30.34
CA LEU A 66 23.39 -16.70 31.57
C LEU A 66 22.24 -16.32 32.50
N VAL A 67 21.13 -15.81 31.94
CA VAL A 67 19.94 -15.41 32.70
C VAL A 67 19.19 -16.61 33.28
N ALA A 68 19.17 -17.74 32.56
CA ALA A 68 18.55 -18.99 33.03
C ALA A 68 19.45 -19.81 33.98
N SER A 69 20.66 -19.34 34.28
CA SER A 69 21.57 -20.05 35.18
C SER A 69 20.98 -20.16 36.60
N PRO A 70 21.08 -21.32 37.26
CA PRO A 70 20.59 -21.49 38.62
C PRO A 70 21.41 -20.70 39.65
N LYS A 71 22.63 -20.27 39.31
CA LYS A 71 23.51 -19.51 40.21
C LYS A 71 23.11 -18.03 40.20
N LEU A 72 22.77 -17.49 41.37
CA LEU A 72 22.36 -16.07 41.53
C LEU A 72 23.39 -15.09 40.96
N SER A 73 24.69 -15.34 41.18
CA SER A 73 25.77 -14.49 40.67
C SER A 73 25.85 -14.46 39.14
N ALA A 74 25.70 -15.61 38.48
CA ALA A 74 25.67 -15.71 37.03
C ALA A 74 24.41 -15.04 36.44
N ARG A 75 23.26 -15.19 37.13
CA ARG A 75 22.01 -14.53 36.74
C ARG A 75 22.09 -13.01 36.85
N LEU A 76 22.66 -12.49 37.94
CA LEU A 76 22.88 -11.04 38.12
C LEU A 76 23.83 -10.49 37.05
N LEU A 77 24.95 -11.17 36.80
CA LEU A 77 25.87 -10.81 35.72
C LEU A 77 25.17 -10.82 34.36
N GLY A 78 24.35 -11.85 34.09
CA GLY A 78 23.56 -11.95 32.87
C GLY A 78 22.59 -10.79 32.69
N LEU A 79 21.90 -10.35 33.75
CA LEU A 79 21.01 -9.19 33.72
C LEU A 79 21.78 -7.87 33.53
N VAL A 80 22.90 -7.68 34.22
CA VAL A 80 23.76 -6.50 34.08
C VAL A 80 24.34 -6.40 32.67
N LEU A 81 24.70 -7.53 32.04
CA LEU A 81 25.14 -7.57 30.64
C LEU A 81 23.98 -7.40 29.65
N ALA A 82 22.78 -7.89 29.98
CA ALA A 82 21.61 -7.81 29.11
C ALA A 82 21.15 -6.37 28.89
N ILE A 83 21.20 -5.51 29.90
CA ILE A 83 20.76 -4.11 29.80
C ILE A 83 21.54 -3.32 28.72
N PRO A 84 22.88 -3.23 28.74
CA PRO A 84 23.64 -2.50 27.72
C PRO A 84 23.67 -3.24 26.37
N LEU A 85 23.55 -4.56 26.37
CA LEU A 85 23.59 -5.36 25.15
C LEU A 85 22.22 -5.42 24.44
N ALA A 86 21.12 -5.12 25.14
CA ALA A 86 19.77 -5.08 24.59
C ALA A 86 19.63 -4.17 23.36
N PRO A 87 20.03 -2.88 23.37
CA PRO A 87 19.92 -2.02 22.18
C PRO A 87 20.74 -2.55 21.00
N VAL A 88 21.94 -3.07 21.26
CA VAL A 88 22.80 -3.68 20.23
C VAL A 88 22.15 -4.93 19.64
N LEU A 89 21.55 -5.78 20.48
CA LEU A 89 20.82 -6.95 20.02
C LEU A 89 19.55 -6.59 19.27
N ILE A 90 18.81 -5.57 19.67
CA ILE A 90 17.63 -5.10 18.95
C ILE A 90 18.04 -4.60 17.57
N ALA A 91 19.07 -3.76 17.48
CA ALA A 91 19.60 -3.28 16.22
C ALA A 91 20.10 -4.43 15.33
N TRP A 92 20.82 -5.40 15.91
CA TRP A 92 21.28 -6.58 15.19
C TRP A 92 20.14 -7.47 14.70
N ASN A 93 19.14 -7.75 15.53
CA ASN A 93 17.95 -8.53 15.15
C ASN A 93 17.16 -7.81 14.05
N PHE A 94 17.09 -6.48 14.09
CA PHE A 94 16.50 -5.69 13.04
C PHE A 94 17.27 -5.84 11.72
N VAL A 95 18.61 -5.71 11.74
CA VAL A 95 19.46 -5.93 10.56
C VAL A 95 19.30 -7.36 10.02
N ALA A 96 19.36 -8.38 10.89
CA ALA A 96 19.17 -9.78 10.50
C ALA A 96 17.78 -10.02 9.90
N LEU A 97 16.73 -9.41 10.46
CA LEU A 97 15.37 -9.49 9.94
C LEU A 97 15.27 -8.89 8.54
N MET A 98 15.82 -7.69 8.34
CA MET A 98 15.72 -6.94 7.07
C MET A 98 16.58 -7.56 5.97
N PHE A 99 17.83 -7.91 6.26
CA PHE A 99 18.80 -8.30 5.23
C PHE A 99 18.97 -9.80 5.04
N VAL A 100 18.58 -10.63 6.02
CA VAL A 100 18.73 -12.09 5.90
C VAL A 100 17.37 -12.78 5.87
N MET A 101 16.50 -12.48 6.84
CA MET A 101 15.21 -13.17 6.94
C MET A 101 14.25 -12.75 5.83
N CYS A 102 14.12 -11.46 5.55
CA CYS A 102 13.18 -11.00 4.52
C CYS A 102 13.48 -11.60 3.13
N PRO A 103 14.73 -11.56 2.60
CA PRO A 103 15.06 -12.22 1.35
C PRO A 103 14.81 -13.73 1.38
N LEU A 104 15.13 -14.40 2.49
CA LEU A 104 14.91 -15.84 2.64
C LEU A 104 13.41 -16.18 2.63
N ILE A 105 12.58 -15.39 3.30
CA ILE A 105 11.11 -15.52 3.30
C ILE A 105 10.56 -15.30 1.90
N LEU A 106 11.04 -14.28 1.17
CA LEU A 106 10.64 -14.01 -0.21
C LEU A 106 11.06 -15.13 -1.17
N LEU A 107 12.26 -15.69 -1.01
CA LEU A 107 12.69 -16.85 -1.81
C LEU A 107 11.82 -18.08 -1.55
N VAL A 108 11.45 -18.33 -0.30
CA VAL A 108 10.50 -19.38 0.06
C VAL A 108 9.12 -19.10 -0.52
N PHE A 109 8.68 -17.84 -0.49
CA PHE A 109 7.42 -17.40 -1.11
C PHE A 109 7.40 -17.70 -2.61
N MET A 110 8.45 -17.29 -3.34
CA MET A 110 8.56 -17.53 -4.78
C MET A 110 8.50 -19.03 -5.13
N ARG A 111 8.98 -19.90 -4.24
CA ARG A 111 8.94 -21.35 -4.43
C ARG A 111 7.59 -21.97 -4.05
N HIS A 112 6.94 -21.47 -2.99
CA HIS A 112 5.76 -22.08 -2.39
C HIS A 112 4.72 -21.04 -1.95
N PRO A 113 4.14 -20.26 -2.89
CA PRO A 113 3.35 -19.09 -2.53
C PRO A 113 2.03 -19.46 -1.83
N ILE A 114 1.46 -20.63 -2.15
CA ILE A 114 0.21 -21.15 -1.57
C ILE A 114 0.38 -21.58 -0.10
N ARG A 115 1.60 -21.91 0.33
CA ARG A 115 1.87 -22.49 1.65
C ARG A 115 2.28 -21.46 2.70
N MET A 116 2.19 -20.18 2.38
CA MET A 116 2.57 -19.15 3.34
C MET A 116 1.58 -19.05 4.49
N SER A 117 2.12 -18.96 5.70
CA SER A 117 1.35 -18.62 6.88
C SER A 117 1.12 -17.11 6.93
N ARG A 118 0.00 -16.71 7.56
CA ARG A 118 -0.29 -15.31 7.89
C ARG A 118 0.80 -14.66 8.73
N ALA A 119 1.55 -15.45 9.52
CA ALA A 119 2.67 -14.94 10.29
C ALA A 119 3.80 -14.40 9.38
N TRP A 120 4.02 -15.01 8.22
CA TRP A 120 5.02 -14.51 7.27
C TRP A 120 4.56 -13.25 6.56
N VAL A 121 3.28 -13.20 6.17
CA VAL A 121 2.69 -11.98 5.60
C VAL A 121 2.73 -10.83 6.61
N PHE A 122 2.47 -11.11 7.89
CA PHE A 122 2.63 -10.17 8.99
C PHE A 122 4.08 -9.67 9.11
N ILE A 123 5.07 -10.58 9.15
CA ILE A 123 6.49 -10.21 9.23
C ILE A 123 6.91 -9.37 8.01
N ALA A 124 6.51 -9.77 6.81
CA ALA A 124 6.80 -9.04 5.59
C ALA A 124 6.16 -7.64 5.58
N SER A 125 4.94 -7.52 6.13
CA SER A 125 4.25 -6.23 6.29
C SER A 125 4.96 -5.34 7.31
N ILE A 126 5.48 -5.89 8.42
CA ILE A 126 6.32 -5.14 9.37
C ILE A 126 7.59 -4.62 8.68
N VAL A 127 8.26 -5.46 7.91
CA VAL A 127 9.46 -5.07 7.17
C VAL A 127 9.14 -3.95 6.17
N CYS A 128 8.05 -4.08 5.40
CA CYS A 128 7.60 -3.03 4.49
C CYS A 128 7.20 -1.74 5.22
N PHE A 129 6.60 -1.84 6.41
CA PHE A 129 6.30 -0.68 7.25
C PHE A 129 7.57 0.10 7.60
N PHE A 130 8.61 -0.59 8.06
CA PHE A 130 9.87 0.07 8.41
C PHE A 130 10.60 0.63 7.19
N TYR A 131 10.60 -0.07 6.06
CA TYR A 131 11.15 0.47 4.81
C TYR A 131 10.38 1.70 4.33
N GLY A 132 9.05 1.67 4.36
CA GLY A 132 8.20 2.81 4.02
C GLY A 132 8.47 3.99 4.94
N LEU A 133 8.61 3.76 6.25
CA LEU A 133 8.90 4.80 7.22
C LEU A 133 10.27 5.44 6.97
N ALA A 134 11.30 4.61 6.72
CA ALA A 134 12.63 5.09 6.36
C ALA A 134 12.60 5.95 5.08
N LEU A 135 11.91 5.49 4.03
CA LEU A 135 11.73 6.24 2.79
C LEU A 135 11.00 7.57 3.02
N THR A 136 9.98 7.57 3.88
CA THR A 136 9.21 8.78 4.24
C THR A 136 10.09 9.81 4.96
N LEU A 137 10.83 9.36 5.98
CA LEU A 137 11.72 10.24 6.75
C LEU A 137 12.85 10.80 5.89
N GLN A 138 13.44 9.96 5.03
CA GLN A 138 14.47 10.37 4.08
C GLN A 138 13.92 11.35 3.04
N GLY A 139 12.74 11.08 2.47
CA GLY A 139 12.06 11.97 1.55
C GLY A 139 11.75 13.33 2.19
N LEU A 140 11.25 13.33 3.43
CA LEU A 140 10.99 14.55 4.19
C LEU A 140 12.27 15.36 4.44
N ALA A 141 13.38 14.70 4.79
CA ALA A 141 14.67 15.36 4.94
C ALA A 141 15.12 16.05 3.62
N TYR A 142 14.90 15.41 2.47
CA TYR A 142 15.20 15.99 1.15
C TYR A 142 14.27 17.14 0.76
N VAL A 143 13.01 17.08 1.18
CA VAL A 143 12.03 18.16 1.01
C VAL A 143 12.43 19.37 1.84
N CYS A 144 12.78 19.16 3.12
CA CYS A 144 13.13 20.21 4.07
C CYS A 144 14.51 20.85 3.85
N SER A 145 15.48 20.10 3.31
CA SER A 145 16.84 20.60 3.06
C SER A 145 17.28 20.29 1.63
N GLN A 146 17.55 21.34 0.86
CA GLN A 146 18.08 21.19 -0.50
C GLN A 146 19.51 20.63 -0.50
N ASP A 147 20.32 20.96 0.51
CA ASP A 147 21.72 20.51 0.60
C ASP A 147 21.86 19.00 0.83
N LEU A 148 20.82 18.37 1.40
CA LEU A 148 20.78 16.92 1.61
C LEU A 148 20.29 16.16 0.37
N ARG A 149 19.80 16.84 -0.67
CA ARG A 149 19.24 16.16 -1.84
C ARG A 149 20.33 15.39 -2.59
N PRO A 150 20.02 14.19 -3.09
CA PRO A 150 20.94 13.47 -3.96
C PRO A 150 21.22 14.30 -5.21
N ARG A 151 22.48 14.29 -5.65
CA ARG A 151 22.92 14.89 -6.89
C ARG A 151 23.16 13.80 -7.92
N TYR A 152 22.73 14.05 -9.15
CA TYR A 152 23.07 13.21 -10.28
C TYR A 152 23.97 13.99 -11.24
N ALA A 153 25.01 13.33 -11.71
CA ALA A 153 25.97 13.90 -12.66
C ALA A 153 25.56 13.49 -14.07
N LEU A 154 25.26 14.44 -14.93
CA LEU A 154 25.24 14.20 -16.37
C LEU A 154 26.66 14.34 -16.90
N THR A 155 27.20 13.25 -17.42
CA THR A 155 28.49 13.27 -18.11
C THR A 155 28.26 13.09 -19.60
N TRP A 156 28.93 13.90 -20.41
CA TRP A 156 28.95 13.73 -21.86
C TRP A 156 30.40 13.64 -22.32
N GLN A 157 30.60 12.71 -23.25
CA GLN A 157 31.86 12.56 -23.95
C GLN A 157 31.63 13.13 -25.35
N PRO A 158 32.38 14.16 -25.79
CA PRO A 158 32.25 14.63 -27.15
C PRO A 158 32.55 13.46 -28.10
N GLU A 159 31.62 13.19 -29.02
CA GLU A 159 31.84 12.19 -30.07
C GLU A 159 33.13 12.60 -30.80
N GLN A 160 34.11 11.70 -30.85
CA GLN A 160 35.41 11.99 -31.45
C GLN A 160 35.19 12.32 -32.92
N LEU A 161 35.13 13.62 -33.24
CA LEU A 161 34.99 14.09 -34.60
C LEU A 161 36.22 13.63 -35.37
N GLY A 162 36.03 12.62 -36.22
CA GLY A 162 37.10 11.81 -36.80
C GLY A 162 38.14 12.61 -37.58
N ASN A 163 39.35 12.03 -37.63
CA ASN A 163 40.52 12.38 -38.45
C ASN A 163 41.64 13.21 -37.82
N SER A 164 41.73 13.28 -36.50
CA SER A 164 42.97 13.74 -35.86
C SER A 164 43.88 12.55 -35.55
N THR A 165 44.83 12.26 -36.43
CA THR A 165 45.93 11.29 -36.25
C THR A 165 46.93 11.67 -35.13
N ALA A 166 46.52 12.54 -34.20
CA ALA A 166 47.38 13.17 -33.20
C ALA A 166 47.27 12.49 -31.83
N GLY A 167 47.92 11.33 -31.69
CA GLY A 167 48.29 10.72 -30.41
C GLY A 167 47.13 10.30 -29.47
N PRO A 168 47.45 9.61 -28.37
CA PRO A 168 46.47 9.24 -27.33
C PRO A 168 46.11 10.49 -26.51
N SER A 169 45.36 11.42 -27.10
CA SER A 169 44.78 12.55 -26.36
C SER A 169 43.76 11.99 -25.38
N SER A 170 44.02 12.17 -24.08
CA SER A 170 43.10 11.82 -22.99
C SER A 170 41.71 12.39 -23.29
N VAL A 171 40.73 11.50 -23.42
CA VAL A 171 39.33 11.90 -23.61
C VAL A 171 38.91 12.76 -22.41
N CYS A 172 38.58 14.02 -22.65
CA CYS A 172 37.97 14.87 -21.64
C CYS A 172 36.48 14.51 -21.50
N THR A 173 36.09 14.03 -20.33
CA THR A 173 34.68 13.86 -19.95
C THR A 173 34.21 15.15 -19.26
N CYS A 174 33.25 15.85 -19.84
CA CYS A 174 32.60 16.98 -19.18
C CYS A 174 31.44 16.47 -18.33
N GLY A 175 31.21 17.07 -17.16
CA GLY A 175 30.12 16.70 -16.27
C GLY A 175 29.48 17.91 -15.58
N CYS A 176 28.16 17.87 -15.44
CA CYS A 176 27.40 18.80 -14.60
C CYS A 176 26.59 18.03 -13.56
N ASP A 177 26.58 18.55 -12.33
CA ASP A 177 25.80 17.99 -11.23
C ASP A 177 24.49 18.75 -11.06
N TYR A 178 23.39 18.01 -10.93
CA TYR A 178 22.06 18.56 -10.71
C TYR A 178 21.45 17.92 -9.45
N ASP A 179 20.85 18.75 -8.59
CA ASP A 179 20.04 18.25 -7.48
C ASP A 179 18.76 17.58 -8.03
N ILE A 180 18.28 16.54 -7.36
CA ILE A 180 16.95 15.98 -7.64
C ILE A 180 15.87 17.06 -7.43
N SER A 181 14.89 17.10 -8.33
CA SER A 181 13.80 18.07 -8.27
C SER A 181 12.92 17.87 -7.03
N PHE A 182 12.40 18.98 -6.48
CA PHE A 182 11.52 18.97 -5.31
C PHE A 182 10.28 18.07 -5.52
N SER A 183 9.69 18.09 -6.72
CA SER A 183 8.54 17.27 -7.07
C SER A 183 8.83 15.77 -6.91
N VAL A 184 10.02 15.31 -7.34
CA VAL A 184 10.42 13.90 -7.17
C VAL A 184 10.57 13.55 -5.69
N CYS A 185 11.20 14.42 -4.89
CA CYS A 185 11.32 14.21 -3.44
C CYS A 185 9.96 14.14 -2.74
N MET A 186 9.01 15.02 -3.12
CA MET A 186 7.64 14.99 -2.60
C MET A 186 6.91 13.70 -2.98
N ASN A 187 7.01 13.28 -4.25
CA ASN A 187 6.41 12.03 -4.71
C ASN A 187 6.95 10.82 -3.94
N LEU A 188 8.27 10.74 -3.73
CA LEU A 188 8.88 9.68 -2.92
C LEU A 188 8.41 9.69 -1.47
N THR A 189 8.26 10.89 -0.88
CA THR A 189 7.74 11.06 0.48
C THR A 189 6.32 10.53 0.61
N VAL A 190 5.45 10.89 -0.35
CA VAL A 190 4.05 10.44 -0.38
C VAL A 190 3.95 8.93 -0.60
N ILE A 191 4.75 8.35 -1.50
CA ILE A 191 4.82 6.89 -1.73
C ILE A 191 5.26 6.17 -0.45
N GLY A 192 6.29 6.68 0.22
CA GLY A 192 6.76 6.14 1.50
C GLY A 192 5.65 6.16 2.56
N ALA A 193 4.96 7.29 2.71
CA ALA A 193 3.92 7.47 3.71
C ALA A 193 2.73 6.54 3.49
N MET A 194 2.25 6.46 2.23
CA MET A 194 1.17 5.55 1.86
C MET A 194 1.56 4.08 2.06
N THR A 195 2.80 3.71 1.71
CA THR A 195 3.30 2.34 1.90
C THR A 195 3.38 1.99 3.39
N THR A 196 3.84 2.93 4.22
CA THR A 196 3.89 2.78 5.69
C THR A 196 2.50 2.53 6.25
N LEU A 197 1.54 3.39 5.90
CA LEU A 197 0.17 3.29 6.37
C LEU A 197 -0.50 1.98 5.93
N LYS A 198 -0.37 1.64 4.64
CA LYS A 198 -0.92 0.40 4.07
C LYS A 198 -0.33 -0.83 4.76
N SER A 199 0.99 -0.87 4.92
CA SER A 199 1.69 -1.99 5.56
C SER A 199 1.32 -2.14 7.04
N CYS A 200 1.14 -1.03 7.76
CA CYS A 200 0.63 -1.03 9.13
C CYS A 200 -0.77 -1.65 9.21
N PHE A 201 -1.71 -1.22 8.36
CA PHE A 201 -3.05 -1.80 8.33
C PHE A 201 -3.05 -3.29 7.96
N LEU A 202 -2.24 -3.70 6.98
CA LEU A 202 -2.08 -5.11 6.62
C LEU A 202 -1.52 -5.93 7.79
N ALA A 203 -0.51 -5.42 8.50
CA ALA A 203 0.05 -6.07 9.68
C ALA A 203 -0.99 -6.23 10.80
N LEU A 204 -1.77 -5.18 11.09
CA LEU A 204 -2.86 -5.21 12.08
C LEU A 204 -3.96 -6.21 11.69
N ARG A 205 -4.33 -6.30 10.40
CA ARG A 205 -5.26 -7.32 9.90
C ARG A 205 -4.70 -8.73 10.08
N CYS A 206 -3.41 -8.93 9.80
CA CYS A 206 -2.76 -10.22 10.03
C CYS A 206 -2.76 -10.60 11.53
N LEU A 207 -2.48 -9.65 12.43
CA LEU A 207 -2.54 -9.88 13.89
C LEU A 207 -3.93 -10.33 14.36
N LYS A 208 -4.99 -9.69 13.86
CA LYS A 208 -6.37 -10.12 14.16
C LYS A 208 -6.60 -11.57 13.72
N GLY A 209 -6.09 -11.96 12.55
CA GLY A 209 -6.17 -13.34 12.07
C GLY A 209 -5.27 -14.35 12.81
N LEU A 210 -4.20 -13.89 13.49
CA LEU A 210 -3.32 -14.74 14.28
C LEU A 210 -3.86 -15.05 15.68
N ARG A 211 -4.74 -14.19 16.23
CA ARG A 211 -5.32 -14.36 17.57
C ARG A 211 -6.07 -15.70 17.72
N ARG A 212 -6.73 -16.16 16.66
CA ARG A 212 -7.38 -17.49 16.58
C ARG A 212 -7.34 -17.98 15.14
N SER A 213 -6.98 -19.25 14.91
CA SER A 213 -6.94 -19.85 13.57
C SER A 213 -8.30 -19.86 12.87
N GLN A 214 -9.40 -19.87 13.63
CA GLN A 214 -10.77 -19.70 13.13
C GLN A 214 -11.01 -18.28 12.55
N TRP A 215 -10.23 -17.27 12.93
CA TRP A 215 -10.32 -15.86 12.46
C TRP A 215 -9.47 -15.61 11.21
N ALA A 216 -8.43 -16.45 11.04
CA ALA A 216 -8.04 -16.82 9.69
C ALA A 216 -9.22 -17.48 8.96
N SER A 217 -9.20 -17.89 7.71
CA SER A 217 -10.45 -18.28 6.97
C SER A 217 -11.52 -17.19 6.76
N LEU A 218 -11.78 -16.29 7.72
CA LEU A 218 -12.87 -15.32 7.73
C LEU A 218 -12.47 -13.92 7.24
N LEU A 219 -11.19 -13.57 7.44
CA LEU A 219 -10.61 -12.31 7.00
C LEU A 219 -9.56 -12.61 5.95
N THR A 220 -9.75 -12.15 4.70
CA THR A 220 -8.63 -12.06 3.76
C THR A 220 -7.69 -10.93 4.21
N VAL A 221 -6.43 -10.96 3.78
CA VAL A 221 -5.44 -9.98 4.20
C VAL A 221 -5.69 -8.63 3.52
N GLU A 222 -6.13 -8.63 2.25
CA GLU A 222 -6.40 -7.47 1.42
C GLU A 222 -7.84 -6.95 1.57
N PHE A 223 -8.83 -7.85 1.54
CA PHE A 223 -10.23 -7.47 1.66
C PHE A 223 -10.77 -7.76 3.07
N PRO A 224 -11.34 -6.75 3.76
CA PRO A 224 -12.25 -7.01 4.85
C PRO A 224 -13.59 -7.45 4.27
N VAL A 225 -13.63 -8.51 3.42
CA VAL A 225 -14.93 -9.09 3.06
C VAL A 225 -15.48 -9.66 4.35
N PRO A 226 -16.55 -9.09 4.92
CA PRO A 226 -17.19 -9.70 6.04
C PRO A 226 -17.78 -11.01 5.52
N LEU A 227 -17.70 -12.05 6.34
CA LEU A 227 -18.40 -13.32 6.13
C LEU A 227 -19.90 -13.21 5.85
N THR A 228 -20.48 -12.02 5.90
CA THR A 228 -21.87 -11.77 5.53
C THR A 228 -22.22 -12.25 4.12
N ALA A 229 -21.23 -12.55 3.27
CA ALA A 229 -21.46 -13.15 1.95
C ALA A 229 -21.64 -14.68 1.94
N TYR A 230 -21.20 -15.41 2.97
CA TYR A 230 -21.30 -16.87 3.04
C TYR A 230 -22.18 -17.29 4.21
N SER A 231 -23.08 -18.25 4.00
CA SER A 231 -23.80 -18.82 5.14
C SER A 231 -22.79 -19.52 6.04
N VAL A 232 -22.90 -19.20 7.33
CA VAL A 232 -21.99 -19.66 8.35
C VAL A 232 -22.79 -20.59 9.25
N ASP A 233 -22.57 -21.90 9.12
CA ASP A 233 -23.13 -22.88 10.06
C ASP A 233 -22.22 -22.93 11.30
N TRP A 234 -22.71 -22.37 12.42
CA TRP A 234 -22.03 -22.46 13.71
C TRP A 234 -22.75 -23.45 14.59
N ARG A 235 -22.07 -24.58 14.80
CA ARG A 235 -22.49 -25.63 15.73
C ARG A 235 -21.46 -25.80 16.82
N ARG A 236 -21.94 -26.22 17.98
CA ARG A 236 -21.11 -26.68 19.09
C ARG A 236 -20.40 -27.99 18.70
N PRO A 237 -19.36 -28.42 19.44
CA PRO A 237 -18.66 -29.67 19.16
C PRO A 237 -19.56 -30.92 19.18
N ASP A 238 -20.70 -30.86 19.89
CA ASP A 238 -21.71 -31.91 19.94
C ASP A 238 -22.72 -31.85 18.77
N GLY A 239 -22.52 -30.94 17.81
CA GLY A 239 -23.38 -30.74 16.65
C GLY A 239 -24.65 -29.92 16.92
N LYS A 240 -24.89 -29.48 18.15
CA LYS A 240 -26.07 -28.66 18.50
C LYS A 240 -25.88 -27.19 18.10
N PRO A 241 -26.97 -26.43 17.93
CA PRO A 241 -26.90 -24.99 17.72
C PRO A 241 -26.19 -24.28 18.88
N ILE A 242 -25.61 -23.12 18.60
CA ILE A 242 -24.98 -22.23 19.59
C ILE A 242 -25.95 -21.83 20.71
N GLN A 243 -25.39 -21.37 21.84
CA GLN A 243 -26.21 -21.00 23.00
C GLN A 243 -27.27 -19.97 22.62
N PHE A 244 -28.48 -20.14 23.15
CA PHE A 244 -29.63 -19.26 22.91
C PHE A 244 -30.21 -19.29 21.48
N ARG A 245 -29.89 -20.31 20.67
CA ARG A 245 -30.49 -20.48 19.34
C ARG A 245 -31.13 -21.86 19.15
N THR A 246 -32.17 -21.89 18.31
CA THR A 246 -32.81 -23.14 17.85
C THR A 246 -32.26 -23.54 16.48
N GLU A 247 -32.54 -24.76 16.03
CA GLU A 247 -32.06 -25.25 14.73
C GLU A 247 -32.61 -24.46 13.54
N GLU A 248 -33.78 -23.82 13.67
CA GLU A 248 -34.37 -23.04 12.58
C GLU A 248 -33.85 -21.59 12.49
N MET A 249 -33.11 -21.10 13.50
CA MET A 249 -32.67 -19.72 13.55
C MET A 249 -31.29 -19.53 12.90
N PRO A 250 -31.20 -18.94 11.69
CA PRO A 250 -29.91 -18.72 11.05
C PRO A 250 -29.07 -17.75 11.88
N VAL A 251 -27.79 -18.08 12.05
CA VAL A 251 -26.82 -17.29 12.84
C VAL A 251 -26.75 -15.85 12.33
N GLN A 252 -26.80 -15.66 11.02
CA GLN A 252 -26.79 -14.37 10.32
C GLN A 252 -28.15 -13.63 10.29
N GLY A 253 -29.21 -14.19 10.88
CA GLY A 253 -30.54 -13.56 10.91
C GLY A 253 -30.64 -12.35 11.84
N GLU A 254 -29.62 -12.09 12.67
CA GLU A 254 -29.58 -10.92 13.55
C GLU A 254 -29.14 -9.67 12.76
N VAL A 255 -29.93 -8.59 12.89
CA VAL A 255 -29.69 -7.30 12.21
C VAL A 255 -28.35 -6.66 12.62
N ALA A 256 -27.79 -7.09 13.75
CA ALA A 256 -26.48 -6.68 14.25
C ALA A 256 -25.51 -7.88 14.35
N PHE A 257 -25.61 -8.84 13.42
CA PHE A 257 -24.69 -9.97 13.39
C PHE A 257 -23.25 -9.49 13.13
N ASP A 258 -22.47 -9.36 14.20
CA ASP A 258 -21.03 -9.26 14.15
C ASP A 258 -20.42 -10.64 14.43
N PRO A 259 -19.92 -11.36 13.40
CA PRO A 259 -19.27 -12.65 13.61
C PRO A 259 -18.05 -12.53 14.53
N PHE A 260 -17.43 -11.35 14.66
CA PHE A 260 -16.30 -11.17 15.58
C PHE A 260 -16.76 -11.07 17.03
N ALA A 261 -17.82 -10.32 17.32
CA ALA A 261 -18.41 -10.24 18.66
C ALA A 261 -18.93 -11.61 19.11
N LEU A 262 -19.65 -12.32 18.24
CA LEU A 262 -20.22 -13.63 18.58
C LEU A 262 -19.12 -14.70 18.80
N MET A 263 -17.98 -14.61 18.11
CA MET A 263 -16.83 -15.49 18.37
C MET A 263 -16.07 -15.13 19.65
N ASP A 264 -15.96 -13.85 20.03
CA ASP A 264 -15.23 -13.46 21.24
C ASP A 264 -16.02 -13.78 22.52
N GLU A 265 -17.36 -13.71 22.47
CA GLU A 265 -18.23 -13.88 23.63
C GLU A 265 -18.61 -15.35 23.94
N GLN A 266 -18.58 -16.24 22.95
CA GLN A 266 -18.96 -17.63 23.16
C GLN A 266 -17.78 -18.43 23.72
N PRO A 267 -17.88 -19.07 24.91
CA PRO A 267 -16.78 -19.86 25.49
C PRO A 267 -16.39 -21.06 24.61
N GLU A 268 -17.32 -21.55 23.80
CA GLU A 268 -17.14 -22.71 22.91
C GLU A 268 -16.59 -22.35 21.52
N SER A 269 -16.46 -21.05 21.21
CA SER A 269 -15.96 -20.53 19.93
C SER A 269 -14.56 -21.02 19.55
N ALA A 270 -13.76 -21.47 20.53
CA ALA A 270 -12.46 -22.08 20.28
C ALA A 270 -12.56 -23.41 19.51
N PHE A 271 -13.71 -24.09 19.61
CA PHE A 271 -13.96 -25.41 19.03
C PHE A 271 -14.98 -25.40 17.89
N THR A 272 -15.79 -24.34 17.78
CA THR A 272 -16.72 -24.13 16.66
C THR A 272 -15.92 -23.99 15.38
N THR A 273 -16.14 -24.90 14.42
CA THR A 273 -15.49 -24.83 13.11
C THR A 273 -16.39 -24.07 12.16
N VAL A 274 -15.91 -22.94 11.64
CA VAL A 274 -16.66 -22.21 10.63
C VAL A 274 -16.58 -22.95 9.30
N THR A 275 -17.68 -23.59 8.92
CA THR A 275 -17.77 -24.20 7.59
C THR A 275 -18.38 -23.18 6.64
N LEU A 276 -17.54 -22.60 5.79
CA LEU A 276 -18.00 -21.77 4.68
C LEU A 276 -18.49 -22.69 3.57
N LEU A 277 -19.80 -22.85 3.48
CA LEU A 277 -20.42 -23.48 2.33
C LEU A 277 -20.75 -22.38 1.33
N PRO A 278 -20.30 -22.47 0.07
CA PRO A 278 -20.84 -21.61 -0.98
C PRO A 278 -22.31 -22.00 -1.14
N GLU A 279 -23.20 -21.26 -0.48
CA GLU A 279 -24.61 -21.35 -0.80
C GLU A 279 -24.82 -20.72 -2.17
N PRO A 280 -25.48 -21.42 -3.11
CA PRO A 280 -25.88 -20.80 -4.35
C PRO A 280 -26.77 -19.61 -4.01
N VAL A 281 -26.24 -18.39 -4.20
CA VAL A 281 -26.98 -17.12 -4.06
C VAL A 281 -28.21 -17.08 -4.99
N HIS A 282 -28.27 -18.01 -5.93
CA HIS A 282 -29.35 -18.18 -6.87
C HIS A 282 -29.99 -19.56 -6.68
N ASN A 283 -31.19 -19.56 -6.11
CA ASN A 283 -32.05 -20.73 -6.15
C ASN A 283 -32.65 -20.82 -7.56
N PHE A 284 -32.38 -21.91 -8.25
CA PHE A 284 -33.13 -22.25 -9.46
C PHE A 284 -34.38 -23.02 -9.05
N LYS A 285 -35.56 -22.48 -9.32
CA LYS A 285 -36.81 -23.26 -9.31
C LYS A 285 -37.17 -23.54 -10.76
N ASP A 286 -37.33 -24.82 -11.10
CA ASP A 286 -37.75 -25.26 -12.44
C ASP A 286 -36.85 -24.76 -13.58
N GLY A 287 -35.55 -24.68 -13.34
CA GLY A 287 -34.57 -24.16 -14.32
C GLY A 287 -34.58 -22.64 -14.48
N VAL A 288 -35.43 -21.92 -13.74
CA VAL A 288 -35.49 -20.46 -13.73
C VAL A 288 -34.73 -19.91 -12.52
N LEU A 289 -33.77 -19.04 -12.79
CA LEU A 289 -32.99 -18.31 -11.80
C LEU A 289 -33.93 -17.42 -10.95
N VAL A 290 -34.24 -17.81 -9.73
CA VAL A 290 -34.96 -16.94 -8.79
C VAL A 290 -33.96 -15.94 -8.23
N LYS A 291 -33.76 -14.82 -8.93
CA LYS A 291 -32.92 -13.72 -8.46
C LYS A 291 -33.49 -13.14 -7.16
N PRO A 292 -32.73 -13.04 -6.07
CA PRO A 292 -33.07 -12.10 -5.01
C PRO A 292 -32.99 -10.69 -5.59
N LEU A 293 -34.08 -9.94 -5.46
CA LEU A 293 -34.23 -8.59 -6.02
C LEU A 293 -33.41 -7.58 -5.21
N ARG A 294 -32.08 -7.56 -5.38
CA ARG A 294 -31.24 -6.46 -4.88
C ARG A 294 -31.18 -5.37 -5.96
N LYS A 295 -31.74 -4.21 -5.62
CA LYS A 295 -32.05 -3.09 -6.51
C LYS A 295 -30.85 -2.15 -6.81
N LEU A 296 -29.61 -2.54 -6.52
CA LEU A 296 -28.48 -1.60 -6.49
C LEU A 296 -27.18 -2.11 -7.13
N GLU A 297 -27.27 -2.95 -8.17
CA GLU A 297 -26.08 -3.27 -8.98
C GLU A 297 -26.39 -3.17 -10.48
N ALA A 298 -26.18 -1.97 -11.01
CA ALA A 298 -25.87 -1.67 -12.41
C ALA A 298 -24.91 -0.47 -12.39
N ALA A 299 -24.08 -0.16 -13.37
CA ALA A 299 -23.42 -0.85 -14.47
C ALA A 299 -22.23 0.08 -14.82
N SER A 300 -21.11 -0.48 -15.25
CA SER A 300 -19.89 0.24 -15.66
C SER A 300 -20.17 1.43 -16.60
N ILE A 301 -19.61 2.59 -16.26
CA ILE A 301 -19.57 3.77 -17.12
C ILE A 301 -18.72 3.44 -18.36
N PRO A 302 -19.21 3.69 -19.59
CA PRO A 302 -18.42 3.46 -20.79
C PRO A 302 -17.31 4.50 -20.94
N MET A 303 -16.12 4.05 -21.32
CA MET A 303 -14.97 4.90 -21.63
C MET A 303 -15.19 5.56 -22.99
N PRO A 304 -14.98 6.89 -23.13
CA PRO A 304 -15.22 7.59 -24.39
C PRO A 304 -14.22 7.16 -25.48
N GLU A 305 -14.71 7.09 -26.71
CA GLU A 305 -13.92 6.72 -27.89
C GLU A 305 -12.88 7.80 -28.26
N ILE A 306 -11.71 7.32 -28.70
CA ILE A 306 -10.42 8.01 -28.88
C ILE A 306 -10.42 9.15 -29.93
N TYR A 307 -11.57 9.54 -30.50
CA TYR A 307 -11.64 10.42 -31.68
C TYR A 307 -11.86 11.92 -31.41
N GLN A 308 -11.77 12.40 -30.16
CA GLN A 308 -11.94 13.81 -29.80
C GLN A 308 -10.66 14.45 -29.23
N LEU A 309 -9.55 14.41 -29.98
CA LEU A 309 -8.26 14.99 -29.56
C LEU A 309 -8.16 16.53 -29.73
N ASP A 310 -9.11 17.18 -30.38
CA ASP A 310 -9.05 18.62 -30.69
C ASP A 310 -9.35 19.53 -29.48
N SER A 311 -9.90 19.00 -28.38
CA SER A 311 -10.21 19.74 -27.14
C SER A 311 -9.10 19.66 -26.08
N ILE A 312 -7.96 19.09 -26.44
CA ILE A 312 -6.82 18.93 -25.55
C ILE A 312 -5.78 20.01 -25.86
N LYS A 313 -5.63 21.00 -24.98
CA LYS A 313 -4.50 21.92 -25.04
C LYS A 313 -3.26 21.21 -24.50
N VAL A 314 -2.30 20.99 -25.39
CA VAL A 314 -0.99 20.44 -25.06
C VAL A 314 -0.05 21.61 -24.75
N THR A 315 0.19 21.87 -23.47
CA THR A 315 1.14 22.92 -23.04
C THR A 315 2.53 22.31 -22.92
N ARG A 316 3.50 22.82 -23.67
CA ARG A 316 4.92 22.48 -23.48
C ARG A 316 5.44 23.23 -22.27
N ALA A 317 5.74 22.50 -21.19
CA ALA A 317 6.50 23.05 -20.07
C ALA A 317 7.99 23.02 -20.43
N GLU A 318 8.51 24.13 -20.95
CA GLU A 318 9.95 24.30 -21.16
C GLU A 318 10.60 24.77 -19.85
N TYR A 319 11.51 23.95 -19.31
CA TYR A 319 12.53 24.43 -18.40
C TYR A 319 13.84 24.59 -19.18
N ILE A 320 14.40 25.80 -19.17
CA ILE A 320 15.72 26.08 -19.73
C ILE A 320 16.76 25.44 -18.81
N GLY A 321 17.45 24.40 -19.29
CA GLY A 321 18.62 23.85 -18.65
C GLY A 321 19.84 24.77 -18.79
N CYS A 322 20.79 24.67 -17.85
CA CYS A 322 22.06 25.40 -17.94
C CYS A 322 22.87 24.92 -19.16
N CYS A 323 23.65 25.83 -19.77
CA CYS A 323 24.48 25.63 -20.97
C CYS A 323 23.77 25.52 -22.33
N GLY A 324 22.47 25.84 -22.43
CA GLY A 324 21.81 26.03 -23.73
C GLY A 324 21.35 24.75 -24.43
N PHE A 325 21.36 23.60 -23.76
CA PHE A 325 20.79 22.35 -24.26
C PHE A 325 19.41 22.09 -23.62
N ALA A 326 18.40 21.80 -24.45
CA ALA A 326 17.07 21.44 -23.99
C ALA A 326 17.07 20.04 -23.36
N TRP A 327 16.42 19.88 -22.21
CA TRP A 327 16.29 18.60 -21.51
C TRP A 327 15.02 17.85 -21.97
N PRO A 328 15.06 16.55 -22.34
CA PRO A 328 13.91 15.87 -22.97
C PRO A 328 12.87 15.27 -22.00
N THR A 329 12.94 15.52 -20.68
CA THR A 329 12.00 14.92 -19.70
C THR A 329 10.83 15.83 -19.32
N GLY A 330 10.65 16.97 -19.99
CA GLY A 330 9.42 17.75 -19.92
C GLY A 330 8.30 17.03 -20.69
N GLY A 331 7.57 16.14 -20.02
CA GLY A 331 6.38 15.53 -20.60
C GLY A 331 5.32 16.58 -20.95
N THR A 332 4.58 16.34 -22.03
CA THR A 332 3.41 17.11 -22.42
C THR A 332 2.29 16.95 -21.40
N HIS A 333 1.82 18.06 -20.81
CA HIS A 333 0.60 18.08 -20.02
C HIS A 333 -0.58 18.37 -20.94
N CYS A 334 -1.58 17.49 -20.90
CA CYS A 334 -2.84 17.64 -21.60
C CYS A 334 -3.84 18.25 -20.60
N VAL A 335 -4.25 19.50 -20.82
CA VAL A 335 -5.30 20.15 -20.03
C VAL A 335 -6.53 20.26 -20.92
N TYR A 336 -7.67 19.75 -20.44
CA TYR A 336 -8.96 19.94 -21.11
C TYR A 336 -9.36 21.42 -20.98
N ASP A 337 -9.97 21.99 -22.02
CA ASP A 337 -10.46 23.36 -21.94
C ASP A 337 -11.57 23.48 -20.87
N ASP A 338 -11.57 24.57 -20.11
CA ASP A 338 -12.48 24.72 -18.95
C ASP A 338 -13.95 24.73 -19.41
N GLU A 339 -14.25 25.30 -20.59
CA GLU A 339 -15.58 25.26 -21.21
C GLU A 339 -16.04 23.82 -21.51
N PHE A 340 -15.10 22.92 -21.84
CA PHE A 340 -15.43 21.52 -22.08
C PHE A 340 -15.78 20.80 -20.78
N LEU A 341 -15.05 21.10 -19.69
CA LEU A 341 -15.33 20.54 -18.37
C LEU A 341 -16.67 21.03 -17.84
N GLU A 342 -16.96 22.33 -17.96
CA GLU A 342 -18.25 22.92 -17.56
C GLU A 342 -19.42 22.35 -18.39
N ALA A 343 -19.25 22.14 -19.70
CA ALA A 343 -20.27 21.54 -20.55
C ALA A 343 -20.53 20.06 -20.22
N LEU A 344 -19.48 19.31 -19.85
CA LEU A 344 -19.56 17.92 -19.42
C LEU A 344 -20.30 17.80 -18.08
N GLU A 345 -20.02 18.70 -17.14
CA GLU A 345 -20.70 18.76 -15.84
C GLU A 345 -22.17 19.17 -15.97
N ALA A 346 -22.49 20.14 -16.84
CA ALA A 346 -23.84 20.64 -17.01
C ALA A 346 -24.77 19.69 -17.77
N ASN A 347 -24.27 18.97 -18.77
CA ASN A 347 -25.11 18.22 -19.72
C ASN A 347 -24.95 16.70 -19.64
N GLY A 348 -24.00 16.21 -18.84
CA GLY A 348 -23.67 14.79 -18.78
C GLY A 348 -23.00 14.26 -20.06
N PRO A 349 -22.41 13.06 -20.01
CA PRO A 349 -21.56 12.54 -21.08
C PRO A 349 -22.29 12.23 -22.40
N GLU A 350 -23.64 12.14 -22.39
CA GLU A 350 -24.42 11.74 -23.56
C GLU A 350 -24.75 12.89 -24.54
N ILE A 351 -24.62 14.16 -24.12
CA ILE A 351 -25.15 15.31 -24.90
C ILE A 351 -24.04 16.13 -25.60
N VAL A 352 -22.78 15.95 -25.20
CA VAL A 352 -21.64 16.78 -25.66
C VAL A 352 -21.31 16.72 -27.17
N PRO A 353 -21.51 15.60 -27.92
CA PRO A 353 -21.12 15.56 -29.34
C PRO A 353 -21.86 16.54 -30.25
N GLU A 354 -23.08 16.94 -29.87
CA GLU A 354 -23.98 17.72 -30.73
C GLU A 354 -23.77 19.25 -30.60
N MET A 355 -23.22 19.72 -29.48
CA MET A 355 -22.93 21.16 -29.30
C MET A 355 -21.65 21.61 -30.01
N LEU A 356 -20.62 20.76 -30.07
CA LEU A 356 -19.32 21.09 -30.68
C LEU A 356 -19.37 21.20 -32.22
N THR A 357 -20.32 20.54 -32.87
CA THR A 357 -20.52 20.65 -34.32
C THR A 357 -21.22 21.95 -34.73
N ARG A 358 -21.95 22.61 -33.82
CA ARG A 358 -22.72 23.83 -34.11
C ARG A 358 -21.93 25.13 -33.96
N SER A 359 -20.86 25.13 -33.16
CA SER A 359 -20.03 26.32 -32.91
C SER A 359 -19.09 26.67 -34.09
N LYS A 360 -18.71 25.69 -34.93
CA LYS A 360 -17.73 25.89 -36.02
C LYS A 360 -18.24 26.68 -37.23
N SER A 361 -19.53 27.03 -37.32
CA SER A 361 -20.08 27.78 -38.47
C SER A 361 -20.13 29.31 -38.28
N GLY A 362 -19.57 29.85 -37.19
CA GLY A 362 -19.85 31.22 -36.74
C GLY A 362 -18.70 32.22 -36.66
N ILE A 363 -17.48 31.95 -37.13
CA ILE A 363 -16.37 32.92 -37.00
C ILE A 363 -15.54 32.98 -38.30
N SER A 364 -15.85 34.00 -39.10
CA SER A 364 -15.00 34.49 -40.19
C SER A 364 -14.87 36.01 -40.05
N ALA A 365 -13.64 36.50 -40.26
CA ALA A 365 -13.22 37.91 -40.42
C ALA A 365 -12.91 38.77 -39.16
N SER A 366 -11.62 39.04 -38.94
CA SER A 366 -10.95 40.37 -38.88
C SER A 366 -9.67 40.26 -38.02
N LEU A 367 -8.46 40.40 -38.58
CA LEU A 367 -7.69 41.59 -38.98
C LEU A 367 -6.93 42.27 -37.80
N HIS A 368 -5.59 42.32 -37.92
CA HIS A 368 -4.59 43.32 -37.45
C HIS A 368 -4.81 44.03 -36.08
N THR A 369 -3.86 44.23 -35.15
CA THR A 369 -2.39 44.48 -35.15
C THR A 369 -1.93 44.54 -33.67
N PRO A 370 -0.61 44.60 -33.36
CA PRO A 370 -0.04 44.51 -32.01
C PRO A 370 0.22 45.89 -31.37
N LEU A 371 0.28 45.97 -30.04
CA LEU A 371 1.19 46.82 -29.24
C LEU A 371 0.83 46.76 -27.76
N GLY A 372 1.84 46.90 -26.89
CA GLY A 372 1.66 47.57 -25.60
C GLY A 372 2.16 46.82 -24.38
N ALA A 373 3.46 46.89 -24.15
CA ALA A 373 4.02 46.74 -22.81
C ALA A 373 3.48 47.83 -21.88
N THR A 374 3.03 47.50 -20.66
CA THR A 374 3.23 48.39 -19.50
C THR A 374 2.99 47.71 -18.14
N LYS A 375 3.97 47.97 -17.26
CA LYS A 375 3.88 48.30 -15.82
C LYS A 375 3.58 47.22 -14.78
N LEU A 376 4.65 46.97 -14.01
CA LEU A 376 4.65 46.78 -12.56
C LEU A 376 3.60 47.65 -11.85
N GLY A 377 2.86 47.02 -10.94
CA GLY A 377 2.00 47.65 -9.94
C GLY A 377 2.08 46.89 -8.62
N ASN A 378 2.74 47.55 -7.67
CA ASN A 378 2.90 47.36 -6.24
C ASN A 378 2.03 46.35 -5.46
N PHE A 379 2.75 45.61 -4.62
CA PHE A 379 2.35 45.10 -3.31
C PHE A 379 1.66 46.16 -2.44
N ALA A 380 0.52 45.81 -1.87
CA ALA A 380 0.02 46.38 -0.62
C ALA A 380 -0.71 45.28 0.14
N ASP A 381 -0.39 45.22 1.43
CA ASP A 381 -0.96 44.40 2.49
C ASP A 381 -2.49 44.58 2.59
N ASP A 382 -3.23 43.54 3.00
CA ASP A 382 -3.93 43.55 4.29
C ASP A 382 -4.85 42.32 4.52
N GLU A 383 -4.98 42.03 5.81
CA GLU A 383 -6.12 41.40 6.51
C GLU A 383 -6.41 39.88 6.38
N SER A 384 -5.93 39.18 7.40
CA SER A 384 -6.48 37.93 7.94
C SER A 384 -7.74 38.17 8.79
N PRO A 385 -8.81 37.37 8.67
CA PRO A 385 -9.78 37.21 9.72
C PRO A 385 -9.53 35.92 10.51
N SER A 386 -9.39 36.08 11.82
CA SER A 386 -9.48 35.04 12.83
C SER A 386 -10.93 34.57 12.99
N GLU A 387 -11.22 33.30 12.68
CA GLU A 387 -12.48 32.66 13.09
C GLU A 387 -12.27 31.81 14.33
N ASN A 388 -12.92 32.24 15.41
CA ASN A 388 -13.18 31.46 16.62
C ASN A 388 -14.39 30.57 16.35
N GLU A 389 -14.20 29.26 16.28
CA GLU A 389 -15.29 28.29 16.24
C GLU A 389 -15.42 27.60 17.61
N GLU A 390 -16.50 27.94 18.32
CA GLU A 390 -16.90 27.31 19.57
C GLU A 390 -17.48 25.91 19.33
N ILE A 391 -16.85 24.89 19.90
CA ILE A 391 -17.34 23.51 19.89
C ILE A 391 -18.33 23.31 21.05
N PRO A 392 -19.58 22.88 20.80
CA PRO A 392 -20.51 22.56 21.88
C PRO A 392 -20.13 21.23 22.56
N ARG A 393 -20.03 21.26 23.90
CA ARG A 393 -19.81 20.09 24.75
C ARG A 393 -21.06 19.20 24.76
N PHE A 394 -20.89 17.93 24.38
CA PHE A 394 -21.87 16.88 24.62
C PHE A 394 -21.91 16.52 26.11
N GLY A 395 -23.13 16.49 26.66
CA GLY A 395 -23.42 16.13 28.06
C GLY A 395 -23.35 14.62 28.30
N ASP A 396 -22.89 14.27 29.49
CA ASP A 396 -22.78 12.92 30.05
C ASP A 396 -24.14 12.51 30.67
N PRO A 397 -24.74 11.37 30.31
CA PRO A 397 -25.90 10.84 31.02
C PRO A 397 -25.46 9.78 32.03
N ARG A 398 -25.42 10.16 33.31
CA ARG A 398 -25.52 9.23 34.43
C ARG A 398 -26.61 9.70 35.38
N ASP A 399 -27.59 8.82 35.62
CA ASP A 399 -28.09 8.43 36.94
C ASP A 399 -29.55 7.95 36.85
N HIS A 400 -29.70 6.63 36.79
CA HIS A 400 -30.88 5.93 37.27
C HIS A 400 -30.42 4.73 38.10
N SER A 401 -30.37 4.93 39.42
CA SER A 401 -30.47 3.90 40.45
C SER A 401 -30.90 4.54 41.76
#